data_AF-A0A135LWE4-F1
#
_entry.id   AF-A0A135LWE4-F1
#
_cell.length_a   1.000
_cell.length_b   1.000
_cell.length_c   1.000
_cell.angle_alpha   90.00
_cell.angle_beta   90.00
_cell.angle_gamma   90.00
#
_symmetry.space_group_name_H-M   'P 1'
#
loop_
_entity.id
_entity.type
_entity.pdbx_description
1 polymer ?
#
loop_
_entity_poly.entity_id
_entity_poly.type
_entity_poly.pdbx_seq_one_letter_code
_entity_poly.pdbx_strand_id
1 'polypeptide(L)'
;MAPKEPTKGGKRSSKPKEPRESELKKLLLLLWDCHKASGAQIAVPAVAKHFGINHNAARLRVSRLKKKLNKIEASTKSGGQDKGEDSDKNGF
;
A
#
# COMPACT_ATOMS: atom_id res chain seq x y z
N MET A 1 -16.42 53.77 13.24
CA MET A 1 -15.35 52.78 12.97
C MET A 1 -15.98 51.40 12.95
N ALA A 2 -15.95 50.70 11.82
CA ALA A 2 -16.44 49.33 11.71
C ALA A 2 -15.26 48.36 11.89
N PRO A 3 -15.33 47.34 12.76
CA PRO A 3 -14.30 46.31 12.82
C PRO A 3 -14.49 45.33 11.65
N LYS A 4 -13.42 45.14 10.86
CA LYS A 4 -13.35 44.09 9.83
C LYS A 4 -13.11 42.74 10.50
N GLU A 5 -13.92 41.75 10.13
CA GLU A 5 -13.70 40.34 10.47
C GLU A 5 -12.39 39.82 9.89
N PRO A 6 -11.71 38.87 10.56
CA PRO A 6 -10.89 37.89 9.89
C PRO A 6 -11.57 36.51 9.89
N THR A 7 -12.18 36.19 8.75
CA THR A 7 -12.55 34.85 8.31
C THR A 7 -11.34 33.92 8.36
N LYS A 8 -11.27 33.06 9.37
CA LYS A 8 -10.50 31.81 9.31
C LYS A 8 -11.35 30.67 9.84
N GLY A 9 -12.44 30.40 9.12
CA GLY A 9 -13.09 29.10 9.15
C GLY A 9 -12.04 28.06 8.78
N GLY A 10 -11.57 27.32 9.79
CA GLY A 10 -10.56 26.29 9.63
C GLY A 10 -10.98 25.35 8.51
N LYS A 11 -10.11 25.19 7.51
CA LYS A 11 -10.23 24.10 6.56
C LYS A 11 -10.21 22.80 7.37
N ARG A 12 -11.39 22.29 7.70
CA ARG A 12 -11.58 20.88 8.07
C ARG A 12 -10.87 20.11 6.96
N SER A 13 -9.79 19.42 7.32
CA SER A 13 -9.05 18.58 6.39
C SER A 13 -10.05 17.67 5.71
N SER A 14 -10.25 17.90 4.41
CA SER A 14 -11.03 17.04 3.54
C SER A 14 -10.63 15.59 3.78
N LYS A 15 -11.63 14.71 3.89
CA LYS A 15 -11.44 13.25 4.06
C LYS A 15 -10.20 12.78 3.30
N PRO A 16 -9.33 11.94 3.90
CA PRO A 16 -8.12 11.47 3.24
C PRO A 16 -8.49 10.96 1.85
N LYS A 17 -7.86 11.51 0.83
CA LYS A 17 -8.00 11.01 -0.54
C LYS A 17 -7.56 9.55 -0.50
N GLU A 18 -8.41 8.63 -0.94
CA GLU A 18 -8.03 7.23 -0.99
C GLU A 18 -6.72 7.11 -1.78
N PRO A 19 -5.71 6.43 -1.22
CA PRO A 19 -4.40 6.33 -1.84
C PRO A 19 -4.53 5.63 -3.20
N ARG A 20 -3.75 6.08 -4.18
CA ARG A 20 -3.69 5.43 -5.49
C ARG A 20 -3.18 4.00 -5.32
N GLU A 21 -3.56 3.08 -6.20
CA GLU A 21 -3.15 1.67 -6.11
C GLU A 21 -1.61 1.50 -6.05
N SER A 22 -0.87 2.36 -6.76
CA SER A 22 0.59 2.39 -6.73
C SER A 22 1.16 2.82 -5.36
N GLU A 23 0.50 3.73 -4.65
CA GLU A 23 0.87 4.14 -3.30
C GLU A 23 0.57 3.03 -2.29
N LEU A 24 -0.58 2.36 -2.43
CA LEU A 24 -0.92 1.20 -1.62
C LEU A 24 0.12 0.07 -1.75
N LYS A 25 0.60 -0.20 -2.99
CA LYS A 25 1.68 -1.18 -3.23
C LYS A 25 2.98 -0.78 -2.50
N LYS A 26 3.36 0.50 -2.56
CA LYS A 26 4.56 1.01 -1.85
C LYS A 26 4.42 0.87 -0.34
N LEU A 27 3.27 1.25 0.23
CA LEU A 27 3.00 1.10 1.66
C LEU A 27 3.01 -0.37 2.10
N LEU A 28 2.45 -1.26 1.28
CA LEU A 28 2.43 -2.69 1.55
C LEU A 28 3.84 -3.30 1.52
N LEU A 29 4.68 -2.89 0.56
CA LEU A 29 6.09 -3.29 0.51
C LEU A 29 6.87 -2.79 1.73
N LEU A 30 6.69 -1.52 2.12
CA LEU A 30 7.31 -0.98 3.32
C LEU A 30 6.94 -1.80 4.56
N LEU A 31 5.66 -2.11 4.75
CA LEU A 31 5.20 -2.94 5.86
C LEU A 31 5.82 -4.35 5.82
N TRP A 32 5.95 -4.93 4.63
CA TRP A 32 6.60 -6.22 4.44
C TRP A 32 8.08 -6.19 4.79
N ASP A 33 8.79 -5.12 4.42
CA ASP A 33 10.19 -4.91 4.78
C ASP A 33 10.37 -4.73 6.29
N CYS A 34 9.52 -3.95 6.94
CA CYS A 34 9.50 -3.82 8.41
C CYS A 34 9.25 -5.18 9.09
N HIS A 35 8.32 -5.98 8.56
CA HIS A 35 8.07 -7.34 9.08
C HIS A 35 9.29 -8.26 8.90
N LYS A 36 9.99 -8.19 7.76
CA LYS A 36 11.22 -8.97 7.56
C LYS A 36 12.31 -8.54 8.54
N ALA A 37 12.49 -7.24 8.73
CA ALA A 37 13.51 -6.67 9.62
C ALA A 37 13.26 -6.96 11.10
N SER A 38 11.99 -7.04 11.52
CA SER A 38 11.64 -7.33 12.92
C SER A 38 11.86 -8.80 13.33
N GLY A 39 12.07 -9.70 12.37
CA GLY A 39 12.17 -11.14 12.63
C GLY A 39 10.88 -11.78 13.15
N ALA A 40 9.75 -11.04 13.13
CA ALA A 40 8.48 -11.54 13.61
C ALA A 40 7.96 -12.71 12.76
N GLN A 41 7.35 -13.70 13.40
CA GLN A 41 6.69 -14.80 12.70
C GLN A 41 5.17 -14.61 12.69
N ILE A 42 4.55 -14.86 11.54
CA ILE A 42 3.09 -14.89 11.42
C ILE A 42 2.58 -16.19 12.04
N ALA A 43 1.98 -16.10 13.23
CA ALA A 43 1.36 -17.22 13.91
C ALA A 43 0.07 -17.67 13.20
N VAL A 44 0.12 -18.79 12.48
CA VAL A 44 -1.03 -19.36 11.75
C VAL A 44 -2.24 -19.62 12.66
N PRO A 45 -2.11 -20.11 13.91
CA PRO A 45 -3.25 -20.27 14.80
C PRO A 45 -3.95 -18.95 15.13
N ALA A 46 -3.19 -17.87 15.30
CA ALA A 46 -3.75 -16.53 15.53
C ALA A 46 -4.52 -16.04 14.30
N VAL A 47 -3.98 -16.28 13.09
CA VAL A 47 -4.67 -15.99 11.82
C VAL A 47 -5.97 -16.81 11.71
N ALA A 48 -5.92 -18.10 12.01
CA ALA A 48 -7.07 -18.98 11.98
C ALA A 48 -8.18 -18.47 12.93
N LYS A 49 -7.82 -18.14 14.18
CA LYS A 49 -8.74 -17.59 15.19
C LYS A 49 -9.30 -16.23 14.76
N HIS A 50 -8.45 -15.32 14.29
CA HIS A 50 -8.87 -13.97 13.90
C HIS A 50 -9.86 -13.98 12.73
N PHE A 51 -9.64 -14.84 11.74
CA PHE A 51 -10.50 -14.93 10.56
C PHE A 51 -11.63 -15.97 10.69
N GLY A 52 -11.74 -16.69 11.80
CA GLY A 52 -12.73 -17.75 11.99
C GLY A 52 -12.61 -18.89 10.98
N ILE A 53 -11.39 -19.20 10.53
CA ILE A 53 -11.13 -20.24 9.52
C ILE A 53 -10.34 -21.40 10.10
N ASN A 54 -10.42 -22.55 9.43
CA ASN A 54 -9.59 -23.69 9.82
C ASN A 54 -8.09 -23.41 9.58
N HIS A 55 -7.26 -24.18 10.29
CA HIS A 55 -5.81 -23.99 10.29
C HIS A 55 -5.21 -24.15 8.88
N ASN A 56 -5.70 -25.09 8.08
CA ASN A 56 -5.20 -25.32 6.71
C ASN A 56 -5.47 -24.11 5.79
N ALA A 57 -6.68 -23.56 5.86
CA ALA A 57 -7.05 -22.35 5.14
C ALA A 57 -6.19 -21.16 5.56
N ALA A 58 -5.90 -21.01 6.86
CA ALA A 58 -4.98 -19.99 7.35
C ALA A 58 -3.56 -20.15 6.78
N ARG A 59 -3.01 -21.39 6.78
CA ARG A 59 -1.70 -21.68 6.16
C ARG A 59 -1.67 -21.28 4.69
N LEU A 60 -2.70 -21.65 3.93
CA LEU A 60 -2.81 -21.31 2.51
C LEU A 60 -2.89 -19.80 2.29
N ARG A 61 -3.67 -19.07 3.10
CA ARG A 61 -3.78 -17.60 3.02
C ARG A 61 -2.43 -16.93 3.29
N VAL A 62 -1.73 -17.32 4.35
CA VAL A 62 -0.41 -16.78 4.69
C VAL A 62 0.61 -17.08 3.57
N SER A 63 0.61 -18.30 3.04
CA SER A 63 1.49 -18.69 1.92
C SER A 63 1.21 -17.86 0.66
N ARG A 64 -0.06 -17.69 0.29
CA ARG A 64 -0.48 -16.86 -0.85
C ARG A 64 -0.09 -15.41 -0.67
N LEU A 65 -0.26 -14.85 0.53
CA LEU A 65 0.15 -13.48 0.86
C LEU A 65 1.65 -13.30 0.65
N LYS A 66 2.49 -14.17 1.23
CA LYS A 66 3.95 -14.13 1.06
C LYS A 66 4.35 -14.20 -0.42
N LYS A 67 3.75 -15.11 -1.20
CA LYS A 67 4.01 -15.21 -2.65
C LYS A 67 3.67 -13.92 -3.40
N LYS A 68 2.54 -13.29 -3.09
CA LYS A 68 2.14 -12.02 -3.72
C LYS A 68 3.10 -10.89 -3.36
N LEU A 69 3.48 -10.76 -2.08
CA LEU A 69 4.43 -9.74 -1.63
C LEU A 69 5.78 -9.90 -2.32
N ASN A 70 6.30 -11.12 -2.41
CA ASN A 70 7.55 -11.39 -3.12
C ASN A 70 7.45 -11.06 -4.62
N LYS A 71 6.31 -11.33 -5.26
CA LYS A 71 6.08 -10.96 -6.67
C LYS A 71 6.07 -9.43 -6.87
N ILE A 72 5.42 -8.69 -5.97
CA ILE A 72 5.37 -7.22 -6.02
C ILE A 72 6.79 -6.65 -5.79
N GLU A 73 7.54 -7.21 -4.84
CA GLU A 73 8.93 -6.81 -4.56
C GLU A 73 9.83 -7.06 -5.79
N ALA A 74 9.75 -8.23 -6.39
CA ALA A 74 10.51 -8.58 -7.60
C ALA A 74 10.16 -7.65 -8.77
N SER A 75 8.86 -7.41 -9.01
CA SER A 75 8.39 -6.51 -10.07
C SER A 75 8.84 -5.06 -9.87
N THR A 76 8.99 -4.62 -8.61
CA THR A 76 9.43 -3.26 -8.29
C THR A 76 10.94 -3.12 -8.47
N LYS A 77 11.72 -4.19 -8.22
CA LYS A 77 13.16 -4.23 -8.50
C LYS A 77 13.47 -4.34 -10.01
N SER A 78 12.63 -5.04 -10.78
CA SER A 78 12.81 -5.18 -12.23
C SER A 78 12.24 -4.02 -13.06
N GLY A 79 11.31 -3.23 -12.50
CA GLY A 79 10.61 -2.13 -13.17
C GLY A 79 11.32 -0.76 -13.12
N GLY A 80 12.59 -0.71 -12.76
CA GLY A 80 13.40 0.52 -12.77
C GLY A 80 13.81 1.02 -14.17
N GLN A 81 13.40 0.32 -15.22
CA GLN A 81 13.52 0.75 -16.61
C GLN A 81 12.15 0.63 -17.29
N ASP A 82 11.22 1.53 -16.97
CA ASP A 82 10.19 1.87 -17.95
C ASP A 82 10.41 3.33 -18.33
N LYS A 83 10.87 3.49 -19.57
CA LYS A 83 11.08 4.75 -20.25
C LYS A 83 9.78 5.55 -20.23
N GLY A 84 9.90 6.86 -20.02
CA GLY A 84 8.85 7.78 -20.46
C GLY A 84 8.66 7.60 -21.96
N GLU A 85 7.53 7.04 -22.36
CA GLU A 85 6.96 7.26 -23.68
C GLU A 85 6.03 8.47 -23.56
N ASP A 86 6.65 9.65 -23.58
CA ASP A 86 5.95 10.87 -23.97
C ASP A 86 5.60 10.71 -25.46
N SER A 87 4.34 10.43 -25.71
CA SER A 87 3.80 10.22 -27.05
C SER A 87 3.33 11.57 -27.61
N ASP A 88 4.26 12.49 -27.86
CA ASP A 88 4.00 13.66 -28.71
C ASP A 88 4.27 13.27 -30.17
N LYS A 89 3.20 12.90 -30.88
CA LYS A 89 3.17 12.83 -32.34
C LYS A 89 2.02 13.66 -32.88
N ASN A 90 2.35 14.84 -33.40
CA ASN A 90 1.86 15.41 -34.66
C ASN A 90 2.73 16.68 -34.91
N GLY A 91 3.55 16.80 -35.96
CA GLY A 91 3.45 16.24 -37.30
C GLY A 91 3.18 17.41 -38.26
N PHE A 92 4.27 17.87 -38.88
CA PHE A 92 4.43 18.87 -39.96
C PHE A 92 3.20 19.26 -40.79
#